data_AF-A0A1M2ZFU8-F1
#
_entry.id   AF-A0A1M2ZFU8-F1
#
_cell.length_a   1.000
_cell.length_b   1.000
_cell.length_c   1.000
_cell.angle_alpha   90.00
_cell.angle_beta   90.00
_cell.angle_gamma   90.00
#
_symmetry.space_group_name_H-M   'P 1'
#
loop_
_entity.id
_entity.type
_entity.pdbx_description
1 polymer ?
#
loop_
_entity_poly.entity_id
_entity_poly.type
_entity_poly.pdbx_seq_one_letter_code
_entity_poly.pdbx_strand_id
1 'polypeptide(L)'
;MGVGPRSKSRLDDSAVLTHSLVDTHVTWAKSRGYADTMAQRVLQLMSDYGVDDCPLWHQRSETEVGLASAEELGLSRELRADLRDWNDEATADPLGESEQTAWSPERASQHRMRSFDLAVRVQIELGDDVDIWCGGRESFLEHAGLPGHPAVLLAGEQAGAAVDRSERGVTESATVAAMGGRPDTARAIIAWRQLTQRVGMPFGDSRTRARGLRAAGLLQRELSSCTIVFRAGARRESDYDRDDR
;
A
#
# COMPACT_ATOMS: atom_id res chain seq x y z
N MET A 1 -2.78 90.60 -4.29
CA MET A 1 -2.13 89.28 -4.47
C MET A 1 -3.21 88.31 -4.89
N GLY A 2 -3.26 87.70 -6.06
CA GLY A 2 -2.43 87.68 -7.26
C GLY A 2 -2.89 86.48 -8.10
N VAL A 3 -3.26 86.74 -9.35
CA VAL A 3 -3.08 85.88 -10.55
C VAL A 3 -3.74 84.49 -10.57
N GLY A 4 -4.65 84.26 -11.54
CA GLY A 4 -5.08 82.91 -12.00
C GLY A 4 -3.96 82.20 -12.79
N PRO A 5 -4.22 81.58 -13.96
CA PRO A 5 -5.34 80.77 -14.44
C PRO A 5 -4.84 79.44 -15.06
N ARG A 6 -5.70 78.72 -15.80
CA ARG A 6 -5.37 77.85 -16.97
C ARG A 6 -4.57 76.56 -16.65
N SER A 7 -4.56 75.47 -17.41
CA SER A 7 -5.26 74.93 -18.59
C SER A 7 -4.49 73.63 -18.97
N LYS A 8 -5.06 72.82 -19.89
CA LYS A 8 -4.39 71.81 -20.74
C LYS A 8 -4.31 70.41 -20.12
N SER A 9 -5.10 69.43 -20.59
CA SER A 9 -5.06 68.76 -21.90
C SER A 9 -3.76 68.00 -22.14
N ARG A 10 -3.83 66.66 -22.22
CA ARG A 10 -3.41 65.93 -23.41
C ARG A 10 -3.89 64.48 -23.37
N LEU A 11 -4.70 64.18 -24.37
CA LEU A 11 -4.90 62.87 -24.98
C LEU A 11 -3.63 62.43 -25.72
N ASP A 12 -3.66 61.15 -26.10
CA ASP A 12 -2.88 60.48 -27.15
C ASP A 12 -1.42 60.12 -26.78
N ASP A 13 -0.88 58.95 -27.13
CA ASP A 13 -1.31 58.02 -28.17
C ASP A 13 -0.60 56.65 -28.01
N SER A 14 -1.28 55.61 -28.49
CA SER A 14 -0.72 54.51 -29.30
C SER A 14 0.44 53.62 -28.80
N ALA A 15 0.04 52.38 -28.47
CA ALA A 15 0.54 51.12 -29.03
C ALA A 15 2.07 50.83 -29.07
N VAL A 16 2.50 49.83 -28.29
CA VAL A 16 3.35 48.72 -28.77
C VAL A 16 3.01 47.44 -28.01
N LEU A 17 2.52 46.44 -28.75
CA LEU A 17 2.54 45.03 -28.39
C LEU A 17 3.99 44.54 -28.41
N THR A 18 4.49 44.00 -27.30
CA THR A 18 5.55 42.98 -27.32
C THR A 18 5.38 42.02 -26.14
N HIS A 19 5.40 40.73 -26.49
CA HIS A 19 5.29 39.56 -25.64
C HIS A 19 6.20 39.59 -24.40
N SER A 20 5.65 39.18 -23.26
CA SER A 20 6.38 38.29 -22.35
C SER A 20 5.40 37.32 -21.69
N LEU A 21 5.61 36.04 -22.01
CA LEU A 21 5.10 34.91 -21.25
C LEU A 21 5.55 35.01 -19.78
N VAL A 22 4.86 34.25 -18.93
CA VAL A 22 5.08 34.02 -17.49
C VAL A 22 4.34 34.99 -16.58
N ASP A 23 3.06 34.70 -16.32
CA ASP A 23 2.48 34.66 -14.97
C ASP A 23 1.00 34.30 -15.05
N THR A 24 0.69 32.99 -15.03
CA THR A 24 -0.69 32.52 -14.85
C THR A 24 -0.72 31.15 -14.18
N HIS A 25 -0.09 31.00 -13.01
CA HIS A 25 -0.23 29.81 -12.17
C HIS A 25 -0.16 30.12 -10.67
N VAL A 26 -0.88 31.14 -10.20
CA VAL A 26 -1.12 31.34 -8.75
C VAL A 26 -2.56 31.75 -8.51
N THR A 27 -3.51 30.86 -8.82
CA THR A 27 -4.88 30.86 -8.25
C THR A 27 -5.60 29.57 -8.65
N TRP A 28 -5.19 28.42 -8.11
CA TRP A 28 -5.97 27.16 -8.23
C TRP A 28 -5.94 26.28 -6.96
N ALA A 29 -5.49 26.80 -5.82
CA ALA A 29 -5.29 26.02 -4.60
C ALA A 29 -6.25 26.32 -3.43
N LYS A 30 -7.38 27.01 -3.66
CA LYS A 30 -8.30 27.39 -2.56
C LYS A 30 -9.81 27.17 -2.79
N SER A 31 -10.22 26.32 -3.74
CA SER A 31 -11.66 26.09 -4.00
C SER A 31 -12.05 24.63 -4.30
N ARG A 32 -11.51 23.68 -3.54
CA ARG A 32 -12.12 22.35 -3.28
C ARG A 32 -11.98 22.14 -1.76
N GLY A 33 -12.98 22.38 -0.90
CA GLY A 33 -14.20 21.59 -0.81
C GLY A 33 -13.82 20.12 -0.58
N TYR A 34 -13.38 19.68 0.61
CA TYR A 34 -14.27 19.15 1.65
C TYR A 34 -15.50 18.43 1.07
N ALA A 35 -15.27 17.33 0.35
CA ALA A 35 -16.17 16.22 -0.01
C ALA A 35 -15.72 15.53 -1.32
N ASP A 36 -14.42 15.31 -1.48
CA ASP A 36 -13.89 14.34 -2.44
C ASP A 36 -13.06 13.39 -1.58
N THR A 37 -13.75 12.48 -0.91
CA THR A 37 -13.15 11.31 -0.29
C THR A 37 -12.49 10.59 -1.45
N MET A 38 -11.21 10.88 -1.72
CA MET A 38 -10.45 10.08 -2.68
C MET A 38 -10.55 8.65 -2.17
N ALA A 39 -11.36 7.84 -2.84
CA ALA A 39 -11.49 6.43 -2.56
C ALA A 39 -10.07 5.86 -2.63
N GLN A 40 -9.50 5.61 -1.46
CA GLN A 40 -8.13 5.17 -1.34
C GLN A 40 -8.05 3.82 -2.05
N ARG A 41 -7.25 3.75 -3.12
CA ARG A 41 -7.09 2.50 -3.87
C ARG A 41 -6.29 1.53 -3.02
N VAL A 42 -6.82 0.33 -2.83
CA VAL A 42 -6.10 -0.75 -2.13
C VAL A 42 -5.70 -1.78 -3.16
N LEU A 43 -4.40 -1.97 -3.30
CA LEU A 43 -3.82 -3.06 -4.07
C LEU A 43 -3.29 -4.14 -3.14
N GLN A 44 -3.50 -5.38 -3.50
CA GLN A 44 -2.93 -6.53 -2.84
C GLN A 44 -1.80 -7.09 -3.71
N LEU A 45 -0.60 -7.23 -3.14
CA LEU A 45 0.44 -8.08 -3.68
C LEU A 45 0.22 -9.50 -3.14
N MET A 46 -0.20 -10.39 -4.03
CA MET A 46 -0.52 -11.78 -3.74
C MET A 46 0.74 -12.60 -3.58
N SER A 47 0.96 -13.26 -2.43
CA SER A 47 2.17 -14.07 -2.18
C SER A 47 1.95 -15.59 -2.21
N ASP A 48 0.69 -16.02 -2.27
CA ASP A 48 0.23 -17.40 -2.05
C ASP A 48 -0.16 -18.14 -3.34
N TYR A 49 -0.20 -17.46 -4.49
CA TYR A 49 -0.23 -18.07 -5.81
C TYR A 49 0.25 -17.09 -6.88
N GLY A 50 0.84 -17.61 -7.96
CA GLY A 50 1.17 -16.81 -9.14
C GLY A 50 -0.07 -16.61 -10.01
N VAL A 51 -0.18 -15.44 -10.65
CA VAL A 51 -1.27 -15.15 -11.59
C VAL A 51 -0.72 -14.49 -12.83
N ASP A 52 -0.92 -15.14 -13.98
CA ASP A 52 -0.62 -14.63 -15.32
C ASP A 52 0.64 -13.74 -15.35
N ASP A 53 0.50 -12.46 -15.71
CA ASP A 53 1.63 -11.54 -15.94
C ASP A 53 1.95 -10.60 -14.75
N CYS A 54 1.08 -10.51 -13.73
CA CYS A 54 1.27 -9.56 -12.63
C CYS A 54 0.68 -10.05 -11.30
N PRO A 55 1.44 -9.96 -10.19
CA PRO A 55 0.96 -10.40 -8.88
C PRO A 55 0.12 -9.37 -8.13
N LEU A 56 -0.14 -8.20 -8.75
CA LEU A 56 -0.92 -7.12 -8.15
C LEU A 56 -2.40 -7.28 -8.49
N TRP A 57 -3.23 -7.06 -7.47
CA TRP A 57 -4.68 -7.16 -7.58
C TRP A 57 -5.34 -5.92 -7.01
N HIS A 58 -6.30 -5.36 -7.73
CA HIS A 58 -7.26 -4.43 -7.17
C HIS A 58 -8.11 -5.18 -6.15
N GLN A 59 -7.79 -4.97 -4.87
CA GLN A 59 -8.61 -5.46 -3.77
C GLN A 59 -9.84 -4.58 -3.64
N ARG A 60 -9.65 -3.26 -3.76
CA ARG A 60 -10.72 -2.27 -3.83
C ARG A 60 -10.44 -1.17 -4.84
N SER A 61 -11.37 -1.05 -5.78
CA SER A 61 -11.66 0.14 -6.56
C SER A 61 -13.17 0.17 -6.81
N GLU A 62 -13.78 1.35 -6.84
CA GLU A 62 -15.23 1.49 -7.11
C GLU A 62 -15.64 0.89 -8.47
N THR A 63 -14.67 0.72 -9.37
CA THR A 63 -14.90 0.28 -10.76
C THR A 63 -14.05 -0.92 -11.18
N GLU A 64 -13.08 -1.34 -10.37
CA GLU A 64 -12.08 -2.34 -10.77
C GLU A 64 -11.86 -3.38 -9.66
N VAL A 65 -12.16 -4.65 -9.96
CA VAL A 65 -11.79 -5.80 -9.14
C VAL A 65 -11.09 -6.79 -10.06
N GLY A 66 -9.90 -7.25 -9.68
CA GLY A 66 -9.11 -8.16 -10.50
C GLY A 66 -7.65 -7.76 -10.62
N LEU A 67 -6.99 -8.28 -11.65
CA LEU A 67 -5.57 -8.01 -11.92
C LEU A 67 -5.31 -6.52 -12.14
N ALA A 68 -4.27 -6.00 -11.49
CA ALA A 68 -3.80 -4.63 -11.65
C ALA A 68 -2.54 -4.62 -12.51
N SER A 69 -2.60 -3.97 -13.67
CA SER A 69 -1.43 -3.87 -14.55
C SER A 69 -0.37 -2.95 -13.93
N ALA A 70 0.80 -3.49 -13.64
CA ALA A 70 1.94 -2.71 -13.15
C ALA A 70 2.35 -1.57 -14.12
N GLU A 71 2.07 -1.72 -15.41
CA GLU A 71 2.30 -0.68 -16.41
C GLU A 71 1.27 0.45 -16.33
N GLU A 72 -0.01 0.11 -16.19
CA GLU A 72 -1.10 1.10 -16.05
C GLU A 72 -1.00 1.87 -14.72
N LEU A 73 -0.49 1.21 -13.68
CA LEU A 73 -0.17 1.83 -12.40
C LEU A 73 1.04 2.77 -12.46
N GLY A 74 1.77 2.82 -13.59
CA GLY A 74 2.91 3.71 -13.76
C GLY A 74 4.18 3.28 -13.01
N LEU A 75 4.30 2.00 -12.65
CA LEU A 75 5.51 1.48 -11.98
C LEU A 75 6.73 1.55 -12.92
N SER A 76 7.89 1.78 -12.31
CA SER A 76 9.16 1.84 -13.01
C SER A 76 9.43 0.54 -13.77
N ARG A 77 10.12 0.63 -14.91
CA ARG A 77 10.45 -0.55 -15.73
C ARG A 77 11.21 -1.61 -14.92
N GLU A 78 12.08 -1.17 -14.02
CA GLU A 78 12.85 -2.05 -13.13
C GLU A 78 11.93 -2.81 -12.16
N LEU A 79 11.06 -2.10 -11.44
CA LEU A 79 10.14 -2.75 -10.52
C LEU A 79 9.14 -3.66 -11.24
N ARG A 80 8.69 -3.29 -12.45
CA ARG A 80 7.85 -4.15 -13.29
C ARG A 80 8.55 -5.46 -13.66
N ALA A 81 9.84 -5.40 -14.02
CA ALA A 81 10.63 -6.59 -14.31
C ALA A 81 10.78 -7.46 -13.06
N ASP A 82 11.11 -6.88 -11.92
CA ASP A 82 11.28 -7.63 -10.67
C ASP A 82 9.98 -8.30 -10.19
N LEU A 83 8.83 -7.62 -10.35
CA LEU A 83 7.51 -8.19 -10.05
C LEU A 83 7.18 -9.37 -10.97
N ARG A 84 7.48 -9.24 -12.26
CA ARG A 84 7.28 -10.32 -13.23
C ARG A 84 8.18 -11.50 -12.93
N ASP A 85 9.49 -11.28 -12.77
CA ASP A 85 10.45 -12.34 -12.46
C ASP A 85 10.08 -13.09 -11.17
N TRP A 86 9.59 -12.36 -10.17
CA TRP A 86 9.08 -12.96 -8.93
C TRP A 86 7.80 -13.79 -9.18
N ASN A 87 6.83 -13.28 -9.94
CA ASN A 87 5.57 -13.98 -10.26
C ASN A 87 5.80 -15.21 -11.15
N ASP A 88 6.70 -15.11 -12.13
CA ASP A 88 7.11 -16.20 -13.02
C ASP A 88 7.73 -17.35 -12.22
N GLU A 89 8.46 -17.04 -11.14
CA GLU A 89 9.00 -18.06 -10.24
C GLU A 89 7.88 -18.92 -9.63
N ALA A 90 6.72 -18.31 -9.33
CA ALA A 90 5.51 -18.94 -8.80
C ALA A 90 4.70 -19.72 -9.85
N THR A 91 4.76 -19.34 -11.13
CA THR A 91 4.01 -19.98 -12.22
C THR A 91 4.83 -21.01 -13.00
N ALA A 92 6.16 -21.01 -12.89
CA ALA A 92 7.07 -21.89 -13.63
C ALA A 92 7.08 -23.37 -13.19
N ASP A 93 5.99 -23.90 -12.62
CA ASP A 93 5.88 -25.35 -12.39
C ASP A 93 5.69 -26.09 -13.74
N PRO A 94 6.64 -26.96 -14.14
CA PRO A 94 6.60 -27.67 -15.43
C PRO A 94 5.55 -28.78 -15.51
N LEU A 95 4.80 -29.09 -14.45
CA LEU A 95 3.80 -30.17 -14.43
C LEU A 95 2.34 -29.71 -14.58
N GLY A 96 2.08 -28.40 -14.63
CA GLY A 96 0.71 -27.87 -14.81
C GLY A 96 -0.21 -28.11 -13.61
N GLU A 97 0.33 -28.56 -12.48
CA GLU A 97 -0.35 -28.56 -11.18
C GLU A 97 -0.06 -27.21 -10.52
N SER A 98 -1.08 -26.37 -10.43
CA SER A 98 -0.99 -24.94 -10.09
C SER A 98 -0.66 -24.64 -8.62
N GLU A 99 0.17 -25.44 -7.96
CA GLU A 99 0.24 -25.37 -6.51
C GLU A 99 1.68 -25.20 -6.01
N GLN A 100 1.88 -24.14 -5.23
CA GLN A 100 3.04 -23.94 -4.36
C GLN A 100 3.33 -25.16 -3.42
N THR A 101 2.50 -26.21 -3.45
CA THR A 101 2.66 -27.48 -2.75
C THR A 101 3.86 -28.30 -3.26
N ALA A 102 4.34 -28.07 -4.49
CA ALA A 102 5.54 -28.72 -5.03
C ALA A 102 6.86 -28.09 -4.50
N TRP A 103 6.80 -26.92 -3.86
CA TRP A 103 7.99 -26.23 -3.38
C TRP A 103 8.53 -26.83 -2.07
N SER A 104 9.85 -26.78 -1.90
CA SER A 104 10.41 -26.97 -0.58
C SER A 104 9.93 -25.86 0.37
N PRO A 105 9.76 -26.13 1.67
CA PRO A 105 9.39 -25.12 2.65
C PRO A 105 10.31 -23.89 2.63
N GLU A 106 11.61 -24.10 2.38
CA GLU A 106 12.61 -23.04 2.29
C GLU A 106 12.37 -22.14 1.07
N ARG A 107 12.11 -22.72 -0.10
CA ARG A 107 11.81 -21.95 -1.32
C ARG A 107 10.52 -21.14 -1.15
N ALA A 108 9.48 -21.75 -0.61
CA ALA A 108 8.21 -21.07 -0.33
C ALA A 108 8.38 -19.93 0.67
N SER A 109 9.17 -20.15 1.73
CA SER A 109 9.54 -19.10 2.68
C SER A 109 10.30 -17.96 2.00
N GLN A 110 11.31 -18.25 1.18
CA GLN A 110 12.08 -17.23 0.46
C GLN A 110 11.22 -16.40 -0.48
N HIS A 111 10.32 -17.04 -1.20
CA HIS A 111 9.38 -16.36 -2.08
C HIS A 111 8.44 -15.42 -1.32
N ARG A 112 7.86 -15.86 -0.19
CA ARG A 112 7.06 -15.01 0.72
C ARG A 112 7.86 -13.88 1.36
N MET A 113 9.14 -14.09 1.66
CA MET A 113 9.99 -13.02 2.21
C MET A 113 10.24 -11.93 1.16
N ARG A 114 10.48 -12.31 -0.10
CA ARG A 114 10.72 -11.37 -1.21
C ARG A 114 9.48 -10.52 -1.56
N SER A 115 8.27 -11.04 -1.36
CA SER A 115 7.04 -10.27 -1.64
C SER A 115 6.97 -9.00 -0.78
N PHE A 116 7.39 -9.04 0.49
CA PHE A 116 7.40 -7.84 1.33
C PHE A 116 8.41 -6.78 0.86
N ASP A 117 9.57 -7.19 0.35
CA ASP A 117 10.55 -6.24 -0.19
C ASP A 117 10.02 -5.59 -1.48
N LEU A 118 9.30 -6.35 -2.33
CA LEU A 118 8.61 -5.82 -3.50
C LEU A 118 7.45 -4.89 -3.12
N ALA A 119 6.60 -5.29 -2.17
CA ALA A 119 5.49 -4.48 -1.69
C ALA A 119 5.95 -3.13 -1.14
N VAL A 120 7.08 -3.10 -0.43
CA VAL A 120 7.69 -1.84 0.03
C VAL A 120 8.04 -0.93 -1.14
N ARG A 121 8.62 -1.46 -2.21
CA ARG A 121 8.99 -0.68 -3.40
C ARG A 121 7.76 -0.18 -4.13
N VAL A 122 6.76 -1.04 -4.34
CA VAL A 122 5.46 -0.67 -4.92
C VAL A 122 4.81 0.45 -4.12
N GLN A 123 4.74 0.33 -2.79
CA GLN A 123 4.14 1.34 -1.93
C GLN A 123 4.85 2.70 -2.03
N ILE A 124 6.18 2.70 -2.22
CA ILE A 124 6.95 3.94 -2.36
C ILE A 124 6.78 4.55 -3.75
N GLU A 125 6.76 3.75 -4.82
CA GLU A 125 6.58 4.26 -6.19
C GLU A 125 5.16 4.79 -6.45
N LEU A 126 4.14 4.13 -5.91
CA LEU A 126 2.74 4.58 -6.06
C LEU A 126 2.34 5.72 -5.12
N GLY A 127 3.19 6.03 -4.13
CA GLY A 127 2.97 7.18 -3.26
C GLY A 127 1.74 7.06 -2.36
N ASP A 128 1.19 8.22 -1.99
CA ASP A 128 0.24 8.34 -0.88
C ASP A 128 -1.19 7.94 -1.27
N ASP A 129 -1.49 7.88 -2.56
CA ASP A 129 -2.83 7.63 -3.11
C ASP A 129 -3.22 6.15 -3.14
N VAL A 130 -2.24 5.25 -2.94
CA VAL A 130 -2.43 3.79 -2.96
C VAL A 130 -1.96 3.17 -1.66
N ASP A 131 -2.74 2.24 -1.13
CA ASP A 131 -2.34 1.33 -0.05
C ASP A 131 -1.95 -0.03 -0.61
N ILE A 132 -0.81 -0.55 -0.18
CA ILE A 132 -0.32 -1.87 -0.55
C ILE A 132 -0.48 -2.83 0.61
N TRP A 133 -1.35 -3.81 0.40
CA TRP A 133 -1.43 -5.00 1.22
C TRP A 133 -0.52 -6.08 0.64
N CYS A 134 -0.06 -6.99 1.50
CA CYS A 134 0.87 -8.03 1.10
C CYS A 134 0.62 -9.31 1.89
N GLY A 135 0.73 -10.46 1.22
CA GLY A 135 0.44 -11.76 1.82
C GLY A 135 -0.65 -12.51 1.04
N GLY A 136 -1.38 -13.38 1.75
CA GLY A 136 -2.56 -14.06 1.21
C GLY A 136 -3.86 -13.25 1.30
N ARG A 137 -4.91 -13.73 0.61
CA ARG A 137 -6.25 -13.09 0.59
C ARG A 137 -6.95 -13.09 1.94
N GLU A 138 -8.03 -12.32 2.08
CA GLU A 138 -8.95 -12.46 3.22
C GLU A 138 -9.48 -13.89 3.38
N SER A 139 -9.85 -14.54 2.28
CA SER A 139 -10.27 -15.94 2.29
C SER A 139 -9.17 -16.88 2.82
N PHE A 140 -7.88 -16.51 2.70
CA PHE A 140 -6.77 -17.27 3.28
C PHE A 140 -6.78 -17.22 4.81
N LEU A 141 -7.22 -16.10 5.40
CA LEU A 141 -7.44 -15.97 6.85
C LEU A 141 -8.66 -16.76 7.31
N GLU A 142 -9.75 -16.74 6.53
CA GLU A 142 -11.02 -17.42 6.85
C GLU A 142 -10.95 -18.94 6.70
N HIS A 143 -10.26 -19.43 5.67
CA HIS A 143 -10.01 -20.86 5.44
C HIS A 143 -8.76 -21.35 6.19
N ALA A 144 -8.14 -20.42 6.92
CA ALA A 144 -7.16 -20.63 7.98
C ALA A 144 -5.90 -21.41 7.59
N GLY A 145 -5.26 -20.88 6.54
CA GLY A 145 -3.99 -21.37 6.05
C GLY A 145 -4.07 -22.81 5.53
N LEU A 146 -3.00 -23.24 4.88
CA LEU A 146 -2.85 -24.66 4.54
C LEU A 146 -2.73 -25.45 5.87
N PRO A 147 -3.27 -26.68 5.98
CA PRO A 147 -3.12 -27.49 7.19
C PRO A 147 -1.65 -27.57 7.64
N GLY A 148 -1.34 -27.07 8.84
CA GLY A 148 0.03 -27.00 9.38
C GLY A 148 0.80 -25.70 9.08
N HIS A 149 0.17 -24.74 8.39
CA HIS A 149 0.72 -23.42 8.06
C HIS A 149 -0.24 -22.30 8.48
N PRO A 150 -0.19 -21.85 9.75
CA PRO A 150 -1.07 -20.81 10.23
C PRO A 150 -0.82 -19.47 9.53
N ALA A 151 -1.89 -18.70 9.36
CA ALA A 151 -1.79 -17.32 8.90
C ALA A 151 -1.65 -16.37 10.10
N VAL A 152 -0.89 -15.30 9.95
CA VAL A 152 -0.72 -14.27 10.99
C VAL A 152 -1.01 -12.91 10.37
N LEU A 153 -2.11 -12.30 10.80
CA LEU A 153 -2.51 -10.97 10.41
C LEU A 153 -1.77 -9.93 11.26
N LEU A 154 -1.07 -9.04 10.55
CA LEU A 154 -0.51 -7.81 11.09
C LEU A 154 -1.29 -6.61 10.52
N ALA A 155 -2.08 -5.97 11.37
CA ALA A 155 -2.85 -4.78 11.05
C ALA A 155 -2.46 -3.58 11.94
N GLY A 156 -2.63 -2.36 11.43
CA GLY A 156 -2.32 -1.12 12.13
C GLY A 156 -3.22 -0.83 13.34
N GLU A 157 -4.47 -1.28 13.31
CA GLU A 157 -5.45 -1.12 14.41
C GLU A 157 -5.16 -1.96 15.66
N GLN A 158 -4.29 -2.97 15.58
CA GLN A 158 -4.03 -3.83 16.73
C GLN A 158 -3.11 -3.13 17.74
N ALA A 159 -3.30 -3.39 19.04
CA ALA A 159 -2.54 -2.73 20.09
C ALA A 159 -1.11 -3.28 20.20
N GLY A 160 -0.14 -2.40 20.47
CA GLY A 160 1.23 -2.79 20.82
C GLY A 160 1.87 -3.70 19.76
N ALA A 161 2.32 -4.89 20.17
CA ALA A 161 2.86 -5.94 19.29
C ALA A 161 1.89 -7.13 19.15
N ALA A 162 0.59 -6.89 19.28
CA ALA A 162 -0.43 -7.91 19.05
C ALA A 162 -0.53 -8.27 17.57
N VAL A 163 -0.83 -9.53 17.28
CA VAL A 163 -1.12 -10.08 15.96
C VAL A 163 -2.30 -11.04 16.10
N ASP A 164 -3.04 -11.28 15.02
CA ASP A 164 -4.11 -12.27 15.04
C ASP A 164 -3.64 -13.49 14.26
N ARG A 165 -3.60 -14.65 14.90
CA ARG A 165 -3.20 -15.93 14.31
C ARG A 165 -4.44 -16.71 13.94
N SER A 166 -4.52 -17.16 12.70
CA SER A 166 -5.60 -17.99 12.17
C SER A 166 -5.09 -19.38 11.81
N GLU A 167 -5.72 -20.42 12.36
CA GLU A 167 -5.42 -21.82 12.06
C GLU A 167 -6.70 -22.67 12.16
N ARG A 168 -7.00 -23.49 11.14
CA ARG A 168 -8.17 -24.40 11.10
C ARG A 168 -9.52 -23.75 11.46
N GLY A 169 -9.75 -22.54 10.98
CA GLY A 169 -10.96 -21.74 11.16
C GLY A 169 -11.02 -20.98 12.49
N VAL A 170 -9.98 -21.07 13.32
CA VAL A 170 -9.93 -20.40 14.63
C VAL A 170 -8.94 -19.25 14.55
N THR A 171 -9.40 -18.05 14.92
CA THR A 171 -8.55 -16.86 15.04
C THR A 171 -8.36 -16.50 16.50
N GLU A 172 -7.11 -16.38 16.93
CA GLU A 172 -6.72 -16.00 18.29
C GLU A 172 -5.76 -14.82 18.27
N SER A 173 -5.86 -13.93 19.25
CA SER A 173 -4.90 -12.84 19.39
C SER A 173 -3.67 -13.33 20.16
N ALA A 174 -2.49 -13.06 19.60
CA ALA A 174 -1.19 -13.39 20.20
C ALA A 174 -0.29 -12.16 20.19
N THR A 175 0.85 -12.24 20.88
CA THR A 175 1.92 -11.23 20.73
C THR A 175 3.01 -11.77 19.82
N VAL A 176 3.75 -10.88 19.15
CA VAL A 176 4.94 -11.25 18.37
C VAL A 176 5.90 -12.12 19.18
N ALA A 177 6.12 -11.80 20.47
CA ALA A 177 6.98 -12.57 21.35
C ALA A 177 6.43 -13.98 21.63
N ALA A 178 5.12 -14.12 21.87
CA ALA A 178 4.48 -15.42 22.07
C ALA A 178 4.55 -16.32 20.83
N MET A 179 4.63 -15.72 19.65
CA MET A 179 4.84 -16.43 18.38
C MET A 179 6.31 -16.80 18.12
N GLY A 180 7.25 -16.39 18.98
CA GLY A 180 8.68 -16.62 18.80
C GLY A 180 9.41 -15.52 18.02
N GLY A 181 8.73 -14.40 17.72
CA GLY A 181 9.35 -13.23 17.09
C GLY A 181 10.30 -12.50 18.02
N ARG A 182 11.30 -11.83 17.43
CA ARG A 182 12.36 -11.13 18.17
C ARG A 182 11.86 -9.81 18.76
N PRO A 183 12.44 -9.36 19.89
CA PRO A 183 12.09 -8.07 20.50
C PRO A 183 12.21 -6.88 19.55
N ASP A 184 13.18 -6.91 18.64
CA ASP A 184 13.44 -5.83 17.69
C ASP A 184 12.30 -5.69 16.67
N THR A 185 11.77 -6.80 16.19
CA THR A 185 10.60 -6.85 15.30
C THR A 185 9.34 -6.38 16.02
N ALA A 186 9.15 -6.79 17.28
CA ALA A 186 8.06 -6.27 18.10
C ALA A 186 8.15 -4.75 18.28
N ARG A 187 9.35 -4.20 18.52
CA ARG A 187 9.55 -2.74 18.62
C ARG A 187 9.29 -2.03 17.29
N ALA A 188 9.69 -2.61 16.16
CA ALA A 188 9.40 -2.05 14.84
C ALA A 188 7.89 -1.97 14.58
N ILE A 189 7.14 -3.02 14.92
CA ILE A 189 5.67 -3.06 14.81
C ILE A 189 5.01 -1.99 15.70
N ILE A 190 5.44 -1.90 16.97
CA ILE A 190 4.93 -0.89 17.91
C ILE A 190 5.19 0.52 17.38
N ALA A 191 6.41 0.80 16.93
CA ALA A 191 6.81 2.11 16.42
C ALA A 191 6.00 2.49 15.17
N TRP A 192 5.78 1.55 14.25
CA TRP A 192 4.93 1.76 13.08
C TRP A 192 3.48 2.09 13.49
N ARG A 193 2.88 1.32 14.39
CA ARG A 193 1.50 1.56 14.87
C ARG A 193 1.33 2.90 15.58
N GLN A 194 2.34 3.32 16.34
CA GLN A 194 2.32 4.65 16.96
C GLN A 194 2.30 5.79 15.94
N LEU A 195 2.84 5.57 14.73
CA LEU A 195 2.75 6.53 13.65
C LEU A 195 1.35 6.52 13.04
N THR A 196 0.82 5.33 12.70
CA THR A 196 -0.51 5.19 12.07
C THR A 196 -1.64 5.71 12.96
N GLN A 197 -1.56 5.50 14.28
CA GLN A 197 -2.56 6.00 15.25
C GLN A 197 -2.66 7.53 15.30
N ARG A 198 -1.60 8.27 14.92
CA ARG A 198 -1.59 9.74 15.00
C ARG A 198 -2.21 10.44 13.80
N VAL A 199 -2.37 9.72 12.69
CA VAL A 199 -2.64 10.30 11.37
C VAL A 199 -4.00 9.90 10.78
N GLY A 200 -4.72 8.96 11.42
CA GLY A 200 -6.02 8.48 10.92
C GLY A 200 -5.88 7.70 9.60
N MET A 201 -7.00 7.34 8.96
CA MET A 201 -7.02 6.86 7.57
C MET A 201 -6.38 7.94 6.67
N PRO A 202 -5.49 7.61 5.72
CA PRO A 202 -5.07 6.30 5.17
C PRO A 202 -3.94 5.56 5.92
N PHE A 203 -3.87 5.70 7.24
CA PHE A 203 -2.80 5.17 8.10
C PHE A 203 -1.41 5.74 7.79
N GLY A 204 -1.38 7.03 7.44
CA GLY A 204 -0.17 7.81 7.20
C GLY A 204 0.20 7.93 5.73
N ASP A 205 1.41 8.43 5.47
CA ASP A 205 1.96 8.52 4.12
C ASP A 205 2.49 7.15 3.63
N SER A 206 2.82 7.07 2.35
CA SER A 206 3.47 5.92 1.70
C SER A 206 4.68 5.41 2.48
N ARG A 207 5.47 6.31 3.07
CA ARG A 207 6.65 5.95 3.88
C ARG A 207 6.24 5.26 5.19
N THR A 208 5.16 5.69 5.82
CA THR A 208 4.60 5.09 7.03
C THR A 208 4.06 3.70 6.71
N ARG A 209 3.28 3.54 5.63
CA ARG A 209 2.79 2.23 5.19
C ARG A 209 3.94 1.28 4.80
N ALA A 210 4.95 1.78 4.10
CA ALA A 210 6.16 1.04 3.79
C ALA A 210 6.97 0.61 5.04
N ARG A 211 6.90 1.35 6.15
CA ARG A 211 7.48 0.89 7.43
C ARG A 211 6.73 -0.31 8.00
N GLY A 212 5.40 -0.33 7.88
CA GLY A 212 4.57 -1.48 8.24
C GLY A 212 4.93 -2.72 7.42
N LEU A 213 5.04 -2.58 6.10
CA LEU A 213 5.45 -3.66 5.20
C LEU A 213 6.85 -4.21 5.55
N ARG A 214 7.82 -3.33 5.87
CA ARG A 214 9.15 -3.77 6.35
C ARG A 214 9.06 -4.55 7.65
N ALA A 215 8.24 -4.10 8.60
CA ALA A 215 8.04 -4.79 9.87
C ALA A 215 7.36 -6.17 9.67
N ALA A 216 6.39 -6.25 8.75
CA ALA A 216 5.76 -7.50 8.35
C ALA A 216 6.77 -8.46 7.70
N GLY A 217 7.64 -7.96 6.81
CA GLY A 217 8.71 -8.74 6.20
C GLY A 217 9.72 -9.28 7.22
N LEU A 218 10.06 -8.52 8.27
CA LEU A 218 10.88 -9.01 9.38
C LEU A 218 10.16 -10.15 10.13
N LEU A 219 8.86 -10.00 10.39
CA LEU A 219 8.05 -11.03 11.03
C LEU A 219 7.97 -12.29 10.17
N GLN A 220 7.82 -12.16 8.85
CA GLN A 220 7.78 -13.29 7.90
C GLN A 220 9.09 -14.08 7.89
N ARG A 221 10.25 -13.41 8.04
CA ARG A 221 11.56 -14.07 8.16
C ARG A 221 11.69 -14.86 9.46
N GLU A 222 11.14 -14.33 10.55
CA GLU A 222 11.23 -14.94 11.88
C GLU A 222 10.25 -16.09 12.06
N LEU A 223 9.06 -15.98 11.45
CA LEU A 223 7.99 -16.96 11.52
C LEU A 223 7.83 -17.68 10.17
N SER A 224 8.89 -18.31 9.69
CA SER A 224 8.94 -18.92 8.34
C SER A 224 7.89 -20.02 8.09
N SER A 225 7.40 -20.66 9.15
CA SER A 225 6.32 -21.64 9.12
C SER A 225 4.93 -21.03 8.96
N CYS A 226 4.80 -19.71 9.17
CA CYS A 226 3.56 -18.97 9.06
C CYS A 226 3.51 -18.19 7.73
N THR A 227 2.30 -17.87 7.28
CA THR A 227 2.08 -16.85 6.25
C THR A 227 1.69 -15.54 6.93
N ILE A 228 2.50 -14.50 6.74
CA ILE A 228 2.17 -13.17 7.25
C ILE A 228 1.25 -12.48 6.24
N VAL A 229 0.13 -11.98 6.73
CA VAL A 229 -0.77 -11.10 5.99
C VAL A 229 -0.65 -9.71 6.59
N PHE A 230 -0.27 -8.74 5.78
CA PHE A 230 -0.16 -7.34 6.18
C PHE A 230 -1.30 -6.52 5.61
N ARG A 231 -1.92 -5.73 6.49
CA ARG A 231 -2.90 -4.70 6.14
C ARG A 231 -2.47 -3.41 6.83
N ALA A 232 -2.35 -2.30 6.09
CA ALA A 232 -1.77 -1.07 6.65
C ALA A 232 -2.57 -0.47 7.80
N GLY A 233 -3.85 -0.84 7.96
CA GLY A 233 -4.56 -0.53 9.18
C GLY A 233 -5.82 -1.32 9.48
N ALA A 234 -6.56 -1.82 8.50
CA ALA A 234 -7.79 -2.56 8.77
C ALA A 234 -7.56 -4.02 9.18
N ARG A 235 -8.35 -4.49 10.15
CA ARG A 235 -8.40 -5.93 10.51
C ARG A 235 -9.20 -6.75 9.49
N ARG A 236 -10.28 -6.21 8.93
CA ARG A 236 -11.10 -6.83 7.89
C ARG A 236 -11.16 -5.97 6.64
N GLU A 237 -11.44 -6.56 5.49
CA GLU A 237 -11.71 -5.79 4.27
C GLU A 237 -12.88 -4.81 4.47
N SER A 238 -13.90 -5.24 5.20
CA SER A 238 -15.08 -4.44 5.56
C SER A 238 -14.80 -3.32 6.58
N ASP A 239 -13.66 -3.32 7.27
CA ASP A 239 -13.35 -2.23 8.21
C ASP A 239 -12.93 -0.93 7.47
N TYR A 240 -12.58 -1.01 6.17
CA TYR A 240 -12.41 0.17 5.30
C TYR A 240 -13.73 0.88 4.94
N ASP A 241 -14.90 0.26 5.16
CA ASP A 241 -16.23 0.83 4.84
C ASP A 241 -16.81 1.72 5.92
N ARG A 242 -16.19 1.80 7.09
CA ARG A 242 -16.71 2.58 8.22
C ARG A 242 -16.38 4.06 8.10
N ASP A 243 -16.87 4.68 7.03
CA ASP A 243 -17.07 6.14 6.97
C ASP A 243 -18.56 6.53 6.79
N ASP A 244 -19.48 5.57 6.75
CA ASP A 244 -20.92 5.83 6.82
C ASP A 244 -21.49 5.53 8.21
N ARG A 245 -21.14 6.30 9.25
CA ARG A 245 -22.01 6.63 10.42
C ARG A 245 -21.57 7.88 11.17
#